data_AF-J7S5F5-F1
#
_entry.id   AF-J7S5F5-F1
#
_cell.length_a   1.000
_cell.length_b   1.000
_cell.length_c   1.000
_cell.angle_alpha   90.00
_cell.angle_beta   90.00
_cell.angle_gamma   90.00
#
_symmetry.space_group_name_H-M   'P 1'
#
loop_
_entity.id
_entity.type
_entity.pdbx_description
1 polymer ?
#
loop_
_entity_poly.entity_id
_entity_poly.type
_entity_poly.pdbx_seq_one_letter_code
_entity_poly.pdbx_strand_id
1 'polypeptide(L)' 'MARGPKKHLKRLAAPNHWLLDKLTGCYAPRPSAGPHKLRESLPLIVFLRNRLKYALNGREVKAILMERHVQSGR' A
#
# COMPACT_ATOMS: atom_id res chain seq x y z
N MET A 1 25.65 9.82 -9.74
CA MET A 1 25.45 9.72 -8.27
C MET A 1 24.67 8.46 -7.96
N ALA A 2 25.33 7.41 -7.44
CA ALA A 2 24.63 6.20 -7.01
C ALA A 2 23.74 6.54 -5.81
N ARG A 3 22.42 6.45 -5.97
CA ARG A 3 21.45 6.65 -4.89
C ARG A 3 20.88 5.28 -4.54
N GLY A 4 21.05 4.87 -3.28
CA GLY A 4 20.54 3.59 -2.77
C GLY A 4 19.01 3.46 -2.90
N PRO A 5 18.45 2.30 -2.50
CA PRO A 5 17.03 2.03 -2.66
C PRO A 5 16.16 3.05 -1.91
N LYS A 6 15.24 3.69 -2.64
CA LYS A 6 14.30 4.67 -2.06
C LYS A 6 13.25 3.93 -1.22
N LYS A 7 13.13 4.29 0.06
CA LYS A 7 12.14 3.72 1.00
C LYS A 7 10.74 4.32 0.86
N HIS A 8 10.62 5.51 0.28
CA HIS A 8 9.37 6.25 0.19
C HIS A 8 8.84 6.32 -1.25
N LEU A 9 7.51 6.27 -1.39
CA LEU A 9 6.80 6.45 -2.66
C LEU A 9 5.91 7.70 -2.56
N LYS A 10 6.12 8.69 -3.42
CA LYS A 10 5.22 9.86 -3.52
C LYS A 10 3.90 9.41 -4.12
N ARG A 11 2.79 10.00 -3.65
CA ARG A 11 1.45 9.59 -4.09
C ARG A 11 1.20 9.85 -5.57
N LEU A 12 1.70 10.98 -6.08
CA LEU A 12 1.63 11.31 -7.52
C LEU A 12 2.34 10.29 -8.42
N ALA A 13 3.31 9.54 -7.87
CA ALA A 13 4.05 8.51 -8.58
C ALA A 13 3.49 7.09 -8.33
N ALA A 14 2.41 6.97 -7.54
CA ALA A 14 1.76 5.69 -7.32
C ALA A 14 1.03 5.22 -8.60
N PRO A 15 0.91 3.90 -8.81
CA PRO A 15 0.14 3.37 -9.94
C PRO A 15 -1.33 3.82 -9.93
N ASN A 16 -1.86 4.17 -11.10
CA ASN A 16 -3.24 4.69 -11.25
C ASN A 16 -4.31 3.67 -10.84
N HIS A 17 -4.09 2.37 -11.05
CA HIS A 17 -5.06 1.32 -10.71
C HIS A 17 -5.29 1.15 -9.20
N TRP A 18 -4.44 1.77 -8.37
CA TRP A 18 -4.65 1.81 -6.92
C TRP A 18 -5.80 2.74 -6.50
N LEU A 19 -6.26 3.62 -7.41
CA LEU A 19 -7.34 4.59 -7.17
C LEU A 19 -7.13 5.38 -5.87
N LEU A 20 -5.91 5.89 -5.69
CA LEU A 20 -5.60 6.80 -4.59
C LEU A 20 -6.03 8.22 -4.95
N ASP A 21 -6.72 8.88 -4.04
CA ASP A 21 -7.02 10.30 -4.18
C ASP A 21 -5.74 11.16 -4.11
N LYS A 22 -5.73 12.24 -4.89
CA LYS A 22 -4.61 13.17 -5.04
C LYS A 22 -4.40 14.04 -3.79
N LEU A 23 -5.45 14.37 -3.05
CA LEU A 23 -5.41 15.42 -2.01
C LEU A 23 -5.22 14.90 -0.58
N THR A 24 -5.65 13.68 -0.30
CA THR A 24 -5.60 13.03 1.03
C THR A 24 -4.18 12.73 1.58
N GLY A 25 -3.12 13.34 1.05
CA GLY A 25 -1.75 13.23 1.56
C GLY A 25 -0.64 13.03 0.52
N CYS A 26 0.60 13.33 0.93
CA CYS A 26 1.76 13.40 0.02
C CYS A 26 2.37 12.05 -0.39
N TYR A 27 2.22 11.02 0.44
CA TYR A 27 2.88 9.72 0.26
C TYR A 27 1.87 8.59 0.04
N ALA A 28 2.24 7.62 -0.79
CA ALA A 28 1.54 6.36 -0.95
C ALA A 28 2.26 5.25 -0.18
N PRO A 29 1.55 4.20 0.26
CA PRO A 29 2.19 3.03 0.82
C PRO A 29 3.10 2.40 -0.22
N ARG A 30 4.37 2.22 0.12
CA ARG A 30 5.34 1.52 -0.75
C ARG A 30 5.23 0.02 -0.47
N PRO A 31 4.91 -0.82 -1.48
CA PRO A 31 4.98 -2.27 -1.34
C PRO A 31 6.38 -2.72 -0.92
N SER A 32 6.44 -3.69 -0.02
CA SER A 32 7.66 -4.45 0.24
C SER A 32 8.03 -5.28 -1.00
N ALA A 33 9.31 -5.64 -1.13
CA ALA A 33 9.71 -6.61 -2.14
C ALA A 33 9.02 -7.95 -1.85
N GLY A 34 8.32 -8.48 -2.85
CA GLY A 34 7.53 -9.71 -2.76
C GLY A 34 7.34 -10.30 -4.16
N PRO A 35 6.42 -11.28 -4.34
CA PRO A 35 6.28 -12.02 -5.59
C PRO A 35 5.83 -11.16 -6.78
N HIS A 36 5.13 -10.06 -6.53
CA HIS A 36 4.63 -9.17 -7.58
C HIS A 36 5.49 -7.91 -7.72
N LYS A 37 5.68 -7.46 -8.96
CA LYS A 37 6.36 -6.19 -9.26
C LYS A 37 5.54 -5.01 -8.73
N LEU A 38 6.21 -3.91 -8.37
CA LEU A 38 5.57 -2.73 -7.76
C LEU A 38 4.38 -2.19 -8.59
N ARG A 39 4.50 -2.14 -9.92
CA ARG A 39 3.44 -1.61 -10.81
C ARG A 39 2.32 -2.62 -11.09
N GLU A 40 2.55 -3.90 -10.85
CA GLU A 40 1.58 -4.98 -11.06
C GLU A 40 0.91 -5.42 -9.74
N SER A 41 1.49 -5.05 -8.59
CA SER A 41 0.98 -5.34 -7.26
C SER A 41 -0.14 -4.40 -6.82
N LEU A 42 -0.98 -4.86 -5.89
CA LEU A 42 -1.89 -4.03 -5.10
C LEU A 42 -1.56 -4.19 -3.60
N PRO A 43 -1.15 -3.12 -2.90
CA PRO A 43 -0.83 -3.21 -1.48
C PRO A 43 -2.05 -3.58 -0.63
N LEU A 44 -1.89 -4.49 0.34
CA LEU A 44 -2.96 -4.92 1.26
C LEU A 44 -3.61 -3.74 2.00
N ILE A 45 -2.82 -2.72 2.35
CA ILE A 45 -3.34 -1.51 2.99
C ILE A 45 -4.32 -0.73 2.11
N VAL A 46 -4.09 -0.69 0.79
CA VAL A 46 -5.01 -0.04 -0.15
C VAL A 46 -6.25 -0.91 -0.34
N PHE A 47 -6.08 -2.23 -0.38
CA PHE A 47 -7.20 -3.16 -0.53
C PHE A 47 -8.18 -3.09 0.66
N LEU A 48 -7.69 -3.23 1.89
CA LEU A 48 -8.52 -3.21 3.10
C LEU A 48 -9.19 -1.84 3.34
N ARG A 49 -8.47 -0.75 3.08
CA ARG A 49 -8.98 0.62 3.31
C ARG A 49 -9.85 1.15 2.17
N ASN A 50 -9.38 1.09 0.93
CA ASN A 50 -10.03 1.77 -0.20
C ASN A 50 -11.03 0.87 -0.95
N ARG A 51 -10.80 -0.45 -1.00
CA ARG A 51 -11.68 -1.38 -1.73
C ARG A 51 -12.75 -1.97 -0.82
N LEU A 52 -12.33 -2.63 0.24
CA LEU A 52 -13.23 -3.31 1.18
C LEU A 52 -13.82 -2.40 2.25
N LYS A 53 -13.16 -1.27 2.53
CA LYS A 53 -13.58 -0.26 3.52
C LYS A 53 -13.75 -0.81 4.94
N TYR A 54 -12.97 -1.82 5.32
CA TYR A 54 -12.95 -2.38 6.68
C TYR A 54 -12.18 -1.53 7.68
N ALA A 55 -11.38 -0.59 7.19
CA ALA A 55 -10.60 0.34 8.01
C ALA A 55 -10.69 1.74 7.43
N LEU A 56 -10.70 2.74 8.32
CA LEU A 56 -10.69 4.16 7.96
C LEU A 56 -9.27 4.69 7.76
N ASN A 57 -8.33 4.21 8.56
CA ASN A 57 -6.95 4.70 8.56
C ASN A 57 -5.91 3.56 8.48
N GLY A 58 -4.64 3.92 8.25
CA GLY A 58 -3.56 2.93 8.14
C GLY A 58 -3.21 2.23 9.45
N ARG A 59 -3.57 2.81 10.61
CA ARG A 59 -3.31 2.21 11.93
C ARG A 59 -4.25 1.02 12.18
N GLU A 60 -5.52 1.16 11.84
CA GLU A 60 -6.52 0.10 11.89
C GLU A 60 -6.18 -1.04 10.94
N VAL A 61 -5.77 -0.73 9.71
CA VAL A 61 -5.30 -1.77 8.78
C VAL A 61 -4.12 -2.55 9.37
N LYS A 62 -3.18 -1.85 10.03
CA LYS A 62 -2.07 -2.52 10.70
C LYS A 62 -2.56 -3.43 11.83
N ALA A 63 -3.54 -2.99 12.64
CA ALA A 63 -4.11 -3.83 13.69
C ALA A 63 -4.74 -5.11 13.12
N ILE A 64 -5.60 -4.99 12.10
CA ILE A 64 -6.25 -6.12 11.41
C ILE A 64 -5.21 -7.10 10.83
N LEU A 65 -4.15 -6.60 10.22
CA LEU A 65 -3.09 -7.45 9.66
C LEU A 65 -2.28 -8.18 10.74
N MET A 66 -2.12 -7.59 11.92
CA MET A 66 -1.37 -8.20 13.04
C MET A 66 -2.18 -9.28 13.76
N GLU A 67 -3.51 -9.24 13.68
CA GLU A 67 -4.41 -10.30 14.16
C GLU A 67 -4.30 -11.61 13.35
N ARG A 68 -3.64 -11.58 12.18
CA ARG A 68 -3.38 -12.74 11.30
C ARG A 68 -4.62 -13.41 10.70
N HIS A 69 -5.77 -12.74 10.68
CA HIS A 69 -6.96 -13.21 9.97
C HIS A 69 -6.85 -13.11 8.44
N VAL A 70 -5.98 -12.24 7.94
CA VAL A 70 -5.77 -12.02 6.50
C VAL A 70 -4.59 -12.85 6.02
N GLN A 71 -4.84 -13.81 5.14
CA GLN A 71 -3.81 -14.63 4.51
C GLN A 71 -3.44 -14.05 3.14
N SER A 72 -2.27 -13.40 3.08
CA SER A 72 -1.60 -13.10 1.81
C SER A 72 -0.83 -14.35 1.41
N GLY A 73 -1.18 -14.96 0.27
CA GLY A 73 -0.67 -16.26 -0.18
C GLY A 73 0.83 -16.45 0.07
N ARG A 74 1.18 -17.61 0.62
CA ARG A 74 2.54 -18.14 0.61
C ARG A 74 2.80 -18.81 -0.73
#